data_AF-A0A661NRI5-F1
#
_entry.id   AF-A0A661NRI5-F1
#
_cell.length_a   1.000
_cell.length_b   1.000
_cell.length_c   1.000
_cell.angle_alpha   90.00
_cell.angle_beta   90.00
_cell.angle_gamma   90.00
#
_symmetry.space_group_name_H-M   'P 1'
#
loop_
_entity.id
_entity.type
_entity.pdbx_description
1 polymer ?
#
loop_
_entity_poly.entity_id
_entity_poly.type
_entity_poly.pdbx_seq_one_letter_code
_entity_poly.pdbx_strand_id
1 'polypeptide(L)' 'MEWRATFEDYEVVADPESDEGMGVALPMKVRFVHPAQDADTTVRFESIDVNIDVPPNAFRQSPRPGIPPEEVSCQ' A
#
# COMPACT_ATOMS: atom_id res chain seq x y z
N MET A 1 -19.39 15.94 5.84
CA MET A 1 -18.07 16.31 5.28
C MET A 1 -17.43 15.04 4.76
N GLU A 2 -16.89 15.09 3.55
CA GLU A 2 -16.26 13.94 2.86
C GLU A 2 -14.83 13.71 3.35
N TRP A 3 -14.32 12.49 3.25
CA TRP A 3 -12.91 12.21 3.47
C TRP A 3 -12.08 12.76 2.29
N ARG A 4 -10.83 13.16 2.51
CA ARG A 4 -9.94 13.65 1.45
C ARG A 4 -8.53 13.07 1.55
N ALA A 5 -7.96 12.72 0.40
CA ALA A 5 -6.52 12.47 0.24
C ALA A 5 -5.82 13.61 -0.52
N THR A 6 -4.59 13.89 -0.14
CA THR A 6 -3.64 14.66 -0.94
C THR A 6 -2.38 13.84 -1.19
N PHE A 7 -1.82 14.00 -2.39
CA PHE A 7 -0.70 13.23 -2.92
C PHE A 7 0.42 14.20 -3.26
N GLU A 8 1.58 14.01 -2.65
CA GLU A 8 2.72 14.91 -2.72
C GLU A 8 4.01 14.10 -2.93
N ASP A 9 5.10 14.80 -3.23
CA ASP A 9 6.45 14.24 -3.32
C ASP A 9 6.52 13.07 -4.33
N TYR A 10 6.13 13.31 -5.58
CA TYR A 10 6.15 12.26 -6.61
C TYR A 10 7.57 11.89 -7.03
N GLU A 11 7.84 10.60 -7.11
CA GLU A 11 9.07 10.03 -7.64
C GLU A 11 8.77 9.06 -8.77
N VAL A 12 9.68 8.96 -9.75
CA VAL A 12 9.57 8.00 -10.85
C VAL A 12 10.25 6.71 -10.41
N VAL A 13 9.46 5.66 -10.22
CA VAL A 13 9.95 4.31 -9.88
C VAL A 13 10.16 3.53 -11.17
N ALA A 14 11.34 2.95 -11.34
CA ALA A 14 11.67 2.16 -12.52
C ALA A 14 10.78 0.93 -12.61
N ASP A 15 10.17 0.71 -13.77
CA ASP A 15 9.43 -0.52 -14.05
C ASP A 15 10.33 -1.53 -14.75
N PRO A 16 10.69 -2.65 -14.10
CA PRO A 16 11.56 -3.67 -14.70
C PRO A 16 10.93 -4.36 -15.91
N GLU A 17 9.61 -4.30 -16.06
CA GLU A 17 8.87 -4.90 -17.19
C GLU A 17 8.65 -3.90 -18.34
N SER A 18 9.11 -2.65 -18.21
CA SER A 18 8.97 -1.66 -19.28
C SER A 18 10.01 -1.89 -20.39
N ASP A 19 9.51 -2.17 -21.61
CA ASP A 19 10.33 -2.36 -22.82
C ASP A 19 11.25 -1.17 -23.14
N GLU A 20 10.88 0.05 -22.72
CA GLU A 20 11.60 1.29 -22.98
C GLU A 20 12.29 1.88 -21.72
N GLY A 21 12.31 1.13 -20.61
CA GLY A 21 12.84 1.63 -19.34
C GLY A 21 12.04 2.81 -18.76
N MET A 22 10.76 2.93 -19.12
CA MET A 22 9.87 3.93 -18.56
C MET A 22 9.51 3.56 -17.12
N GLY A 23 9.52 4.54 -16.22
CA GLY A 23 9.08 4.38 -14.85
C GLY A 23 7.67 4.89 -14.62
N VAL A 24 7.10 4.55 -13.46
CA VAL A 24 5.79 5.04 -13.00
C VAL A 24 5.99 6.14 -11.96
N ALA A 25 5.35 7.28 -12.17
CA ALA A 25 5.35 8.36 -11.18
C ALA A 25 4.39 8.02 -10.03
N LEU A 26 4.92 7.86 -8.82
CA LEU A 26 4.16 7.50 -7.61
C LEU A 26 4.38 8.52 -6.49
N PRO A 27 3.34 8.85 -5.69
CA PRO A 27 3.48 9.80 -4.59
C PRO A 27 4.18 9.16 -3.39
N MET A 28 5.27 9.77 -2.91
CA MET A 28 6.00 9.31 -1.72
C MET A 28 5.39 9.81 -0.42
N LYS A 29 4.42 10.73 -0.50
CA LYS A 29 3.69 11.24 0.66
C LYS A 29 2.19 11.32 0.36
N VAL A 30 1.39 10.68 1.22
CA VAL A 30 -0.07 10.72 1.15
C VAL A 30 -0.63 11.17 2.48
N ARG A 31 -1.47 12.20 2.47
CA ARG A 31 -2.18 12.67 3.67
C ARG A 31 -3.66 12.39 3.54
N PHE A 32 -4.22 11.76 4.55
CA PHE A 32 -5.63 11.40 4.68
C PHE A 32 -6.26 12.27 5.76
N VAL A 33 -7.36 12.96 5.43
CA VAL A 33 -8.12 13.79 6.37
C VAL A 33 -9.58 13.33 6.39
N HIS A 34 -10.10 13.02 7.56
CA HIS A 34 -11.51 12.66 7.78
C HIS A 34 -12.11 13.55 8.89
N PRO A 35 -12.67 14.73 8.53
CA PRO A 35 -13.14 15.71 9.52
C PRO A 35 -14.22 15.19 10.46
N ALA A 36 -15.11 14.31 9.96
CA ALA A 36 -16.19 13.74 10.77
C ALA A 36 -15.71 12.75 11.86
N GLN A 37 -14.43 12.37 11.85
CA GLN A 37 -13.80 11.51 12.85
C GLN A 37 -12.61 12.21 13.53
N ASP A 38 -12.40 13.51 13.27
CA ASP A 38 -11.23 14.27 13.72
C ASP A 38 -9.89 13.54 13.44
N ALA A 39 -9.81 12.89 12.28
CA ALA A 39 -8.64 12.11 11.90
C ALA A 39 -7.83 12.82 10.82
N ASP A 40 -6.52 12.89 11.03
CA ASP A 40 -5.53 13.41 10.09
C ASP A 40 -4.28 12.54 10.17
N THR A 41 -3.95 11.86 9.08
CA THR A 41 -2.86 10.87 9.03
C THR A 41 -2.00 11.12 7.80
N THR A 42 -0.69 11.16 8.00
CA THR A 42 0.29 11.24 6.91
C THR A 42 1.06 9.93 6.82
N VAL A 43 1.06 9.33 5.63
CA VAL A 43 1.87 8.18 5.26
C VAL A 43 3.02 8.67 4.40
N ARG A 44 4.25 8.25 4.74
CA ARG A 44 5.45 8.51 3.95
C ARG A 44 6.07 7.18 3.58
N PHE A 45 6.37 7.02 2.30
CA PHE A 45 7.06 5.85 1.78
C PHE A 45 8.55 6.12 1.78
N GLU A 46 9.34 5.17 2.28
CA GLU A 46 10.80 5.24 2.17
C GLU A 46 11.25 4.78 0.78
N SER A 47 10.63 3.72 0.26
CA SER A 47 10.83 3.21 -1.08
C SER A 47 9.56 2.55 -1.61
N ILE A 48 9.46 2.46 -2.93
CA ILE A 48 8.42 1.71 -3.63
C ILE A 48 9.10 0.95 -4.77
N ASP A 49 8.85 -0.35 -4.85
CA ASP A 49 9.25 -1.19 -5.98
C ASP A 49 7.98 -1.64 -6.72
N VAL A 50 8.03 -1.66 -8.06
CA VAL A 50 6.91 -2.09 -8.91
C VAL A 50 7.26 -3.40 -9.61
N ASN A 51 6.23 -4.21 -9.89
CA ASN A 51 6.36 -5.49 -10.61
C ASN A 51 7.46 -6.41 -10.03
N ILE A 52 7.56 -6.45 -8.70
CA ILE A 52 8.48 -7.37 -8.02
C ILE A 52 7.92 -8.79 -8.04
N ASP A 53 8.83 -9.77 -8.11
CA ASP A 53 8.49 -11.16 -7.85
C ASP A 53 8.16 -11.36 -6.36
N VAL A 54 6.88 -11.44 -6.03
CA VAL A 54 6.42 -11.73 -4.66
C VAL A 54 6.46 -13.25 -4.42
N PRO A 55 7.17 -13.74 -3.39
CA PRO A 55 7.21 -15.17 -3.09
C PRO A 55 5.80 -15.74 -2.84
N PRO A 56 5.48 -16.96 -3.31
CA PRO A 56 4.14 -17.55 -3.14
C PRO A 56 3.65 -17.65 -1.70
N ASN A 57 4.57 -17.65 -0.73
CA ASN A 57 4.27 -17.76 0.70
C ASN A 57 4.44 -16.43 1.47
N ALA A 58 4.64 -15.30 0.79
CA ALA A 58 4.81 -14.00 1.43
C ALA A 58 3.58 -13.60 2.26
N PHE A 59 2.38 -13.99 1.80
CA PHE A 59 1.11 -13.73 2.47
C PHE A 59 0.58 -14.97 3.19
N ARG A 60 1.41 -15.61 4.02
CA ARG A 60 0.98 -16.72 4.86
C ARG A 60 0.85 -16.29 6.30
N GLN A 61 -0.36 -16.35 6.83
CA GLN A 61 -0.60 -16.22 8.26
C GLN A 61 -0.66 -17.60 8.90
N SER A 62 0.04 -17.78 10.02
CA SER A 62 -0.10 -18.97 10.87
C SER A 62 -0.59 -18.52 12.23
N PRO A 63 -1.68 -19.10 12.75
CA PRO A 63 -2.16 -18.76 14.08
C PRO A 63 -1.10 -19.11 15.13
N ARG A 64 -1.03 -18.30 16.19
CA ARG A 64 -0.21 -18.65 17.35
C ARG A 64 -0.81 -19.89 18.03
N PRO A 65 0.00 -20.74 18.69
CA PRO A 65 -0.51 -21.87 19.45
C PRO A 65 -1.62 -21.45 20.42
N GLY A 66 -2.72 -22.21 20.45
CA GLY A 66 -3.87 -21.94 21.32
C GLY A 66 -4.91 -20.97 20.74
N ILE A 67 -4.71 -20.42 19.54
CA ILE A 67 -5.70 -19.60 18.84
C ILE A 67 -6.27 -20.40 17.65
N PRO A 68 -7.55 -20.78 17.65
CA PRO A 68 -8.17 -21.43 16.50
C PRO A 68 -8.34 -20.43 15.35
N PRO A 69 -8.12 -20.82 14.09
CA PRO A 69 -8.45 -19.98 12.94
C PRO A 69 -9.98 -19.82 12.83
N GLU A 70 -10.42 -18.64 12.41
CA GLU A 70 -11.81 -18.37 12.04
C GLU A 70 -11.92 -18.32 10.51
N GLU A 71 -12.86 -19.07 9.94
CA GLU A 71 -13.14 -19.03 8.51
C GLU A 71 -14.16 -17.94 8.22
N VAL A 72 -13.81 -17.03 7.31
CA VAL A 72 -14.73 -16.00 6.77
C VAL A 72 -15.11 -16.38 5.35
N SER A 73 -16.42 -16.44 5.08
CA SER A 73 -16.94 -16.66 3.73
C SER A 73 -16.90 -15.35 2.93
N CYS A 74 -16.29 -15.35 1.75
CA CYS A 74 -16.50 -14.27 0.78
C CYS A 74 -17.96 -14.27 0.34
N GLN A 75 -18.63 -13.12 0.43
CA GLN A 75 -19.93 -12.87 -0.21
C GLN A 75 -19.75 -12.15 -1.52
#